data_AF-A0A9P4Y2Y4-F1
#
_entry.id   AF-A0A9P4Y2Y4-F1
#
_cell.length_a   1.000
_cell.length_b   1.000
_cell.length_c   1.000
_cell.angle_alpha   90.00
_cell.angle_beta   90.00
_cell.angle_gamma   90.00
#
_symmetry.space_group_name_H-M   'P 1'
#
loop_
_entity.id
_entity.type
_entity.pdbx_description
1 polymer ?
#
loop_
_entity_poly.entity_id
_entity_poly.type
_entity_poly.pdbx_seq_one_letter_code
_entity_poly.pdbx_strand_id
1 'polypeptide(L)'
;EPPPLNYTLHTRKKAIFIFWSFIIFDSVVMPIALYFGLWYGGEVLSANAVFSIVTAAIGGASILEYCIRFWRLYKKSSTCRVIGARRWYLDLFHWNYSLAWIIIMLELIIGTCQYWPPIRLLSVPLTTMLFTFGTELLLVDTLRLFRVPAPIRMSSIPKGAQLRPCIYTIIEDVVAVDGSGGTAFREALNRRYEASHVFRSMLRQLGIFWAVGAEAMAVVCMILIFTVSDDAAFTIGWSVPFGWAGVWSLCTIWYVKRELKKEKVAWAEQVSKSG
;
A
#
# COMPACT_ATOMS: atom_id res chain seq x y z
N GLU A 1 7.01 -26.65 -15.50
CA GLU A 1 6.84 -25.21 -15.19
C GLU A 1 6.92 -24.98 -13.69
N PRO A 2 7.30 -23.78 -13.21
CA PRO A 2 7.30 -23.49 -11.77
C PRO A 2 5.88 -23.58 -11.17
N PRO A 3 5.73 -23.82 -9.86
CA PRO A 3 4.43 -23.93 -9.21
C PRO A 3 3.51 -22.74 -9.56
N PRO A 4 2.31 -22.99 -10.09
CA PRO A 4 1.44 -21.92 -10.55
C PRO A 4 0.80 -21.17 -9.37
N LEU A 5 0.61 -19.87 -9.53
CA LEU A 5 -0.10 -19.03 -8.54
C LEU A 5 -1.63 -19.18 -8.65
N ASN A 6 -2.12 -19.82 -9.71
CA ASN A 6 -3.56 -20.00 -10.00
C ASN A 6 -4.36 -18.70 -9.90
N TYR A 7 -3.73 -17.57 -10.24
CA TYR A 7 -4.29 -16.24 -10.13
C TYR A 7 -3.84 -15.36 -11.30
N THR A 8 -4.75 -14.58 -11.86
CA THR A 8 -4.48 -13.68 -12.98
C THR A 8 -5.14 -12.32 -12.79
N LEU A 9 -4.38 -11.26 -13.07
CA LEU A 9 -4.87 -9.88 -13.06
C LEU A 9 -5.60 -9.52 -14.36
N HIS A 10 -5.41 -10.30 -15.44
CA HIS A 10 -5.99 -9.99 -16.75
C HIS A 10 -7.52 -9.96 -16.74
N THR A 11 -8.15 -10.85 -15.96
CA THR A 11 -9.60 -10.90 -15.81
C THR A 11 -10.18 -9.79 -14.93
N ARG A 12 -9.31 -9.03 -14.23
CA ARG A 12 -9.69 -8.04 -13.21
C ARG A 12 -9.29 -6.60 -13.57
N LYS A 13 -8.74 -6.37 -14.77
CA LYS A 13 -8.28 -5.04 -15.20
C LYS A 13 -9.33 -3.94 -15.06
N LYS A 14 -10.59 -4.24 -15.44
CA LYS A 14 -11.70 -3.29 -15.32
C LYS A 14 -11.97 -2.90 -13.87
N ALA A 15 -11.99 -3.88 -12.95
CA ALA A 15 -12.19 -3.63 -11.53
C ALA A 15 -11.04 -2.81 -10.93
N ILE A 16 -9.79 -3.16 -11.26
CA ILE A 16 -8.59 -2.42 -10.83
C ILE A 16 -8.64 -0.98 -11.34
N PHE A 17 -8.99 -0.77 -12.61
CA PHE A 17 -9.10 0.57 -13.20
C PHE A 17 -10.19 1.41 -12.52
N ILE A 18 -11.39 0.86 -12.31
CA ILE A 18 -12.48 1.57 -11.62
C ILE A 18 -12.06 1.93 -10.20
N PHE A 19 -11.46 0.99 -9.46
CA PHE A 19 -11.01 1.19 -8.10
C PHE A 19 -9.98 2.32 -7.99
N TRP A 20 -8.91 2.28 -8.79
CA TRP A 20 -7.90 3.33 -8.79
C TRP A 20 -8.43 4.67 -9.31
N SER A 21 -9.38 4.67 -10.25
CA SER A 21 -10.03 5.91 -10.70
C SER A 21 -10.80 6.58 -9.57
N PHE A 22 -11.51 5.78 -8.76
CA PHE A 22 -12.24 6.28 -7.60
C PHE A 22 -11.31 6.81 -6.51
N ILE A 23 -10.21 6.10 -6.21
CA ILE A 23 -9.19 6.57 -5.25
C ILE A 23 -8.53 7.86 -5.73
N ILE A 24 -8.10 7.95 -7.00
CA ILE A 24 -7.46 9.17 -7.52
C ILE A 24 -8.44 10.35 -7.49
N PHE A 25 -9.72 10.10 -7.80
CA PHE A 25 -10.72 11.13 -7.70
C PHE A 25 -10.92 11.62 -6.26
N ASP A 26 -11.11 10.70 -5.31
CA ASP A 26 -11.36 10.98 -3.89
C ASP A 26 -10.14 11.61 -3.18
N SER A 27 -8.94 11.11 -3.46
CA SER A 27 -7.72 11.46 -2.73
C SER A 27 -6.82 12.49 -3.43
N VAL A 28 -7.07 12.82 -4.71
CA VAL A 28 -6.26 13.82 -5.45
C VAL A 28 -7.14 14.91 -6.03
N VAL A 29 -8.09 14.55 -6.89
CA VAL A 29 -8.87 15.53 -7.64
C VAL A 29 -9.78 16.33 -6.71
N MET A 30 -10.52 15.64 -5.84
CA MET A 30 -11.46 16.25 -4.92
C MET A 30 -10.80 17.21 -3.91
N PRO A 31 -9.73 16.85 -3.17
CA PRO A 31 -9.06 17.77 -2.25
C PRO A 31 -8.62 19.06 -2.94
N ILE A 32 -7.95 18.92 -4.08
CA ILE A 32 -7.38 20.05 -4.83
C ILE A 32 -8.50 20.92 -5.40
N ALA A 33 -9.52 20.32 -6.02
CA ALA A 33 -10.65 21.05 -6.60
C ALA A 33 -11.47 21.78 -5.52
N LEU A 34 -11.73 21.14 -4.37
CA LEU A 34 -12.43 21.77 -3.26
C LEU A 34 -11.61 22.88 -2.63
N TYR A 35 -10.30 22.68 -2.44
CA TYR A 35 -9.41 23.73 -1.93
C TYR A 35 -9.46 24.96 -2.84
N PHE A 36 -9.10 24.84 -4.11
CA PHE A 36 -9.06 26.00 -5.01
C PHE A 36 -10.46 26.59 -5.27
N GLY A 37 -11.48 25.73 -5.39
CA GLY A 37 -12.85 26.17 -5.62
C GLY A 37 -13.44 26.97 -4.45
N LEU A 38 -13.26 26.50 -3.22
CA LEU A 38 -13.79 27.17 -2.03
C LEU A 38 -12.91 28.35 -1.58
N TRP A 39 -11.59 28.27 -1.79
CA TRP A 39 -10.65 29.31 -1.38
C TRP A 39 -10.67 30.53 -2.30
N TYR A 40 -10.83 30.34 -3.62
CA TYR A 40 -10.82 31.43 -4.59
C TYR A 40 -12.17 31.73 -5.25
N GLY A 41 -13.11 30.77 -5.22
CA GLY A 41 -14.39 30.88 -5.94
C GLY A 41 -15.62 31.13 -5.06
N GLY A 42 -15.52 31.01 -3.73
CA GLY A 42 -16.64 31.18 -2.80
C GLY A 42 -16.82 32.62 -2.29
N GLU A 43 -18.05 32.98 -1.91
CA GLU A 43 -18.28 34.09 -0.97
C GLU A 43 -17.59 33.78 0.38
N VAL A 44 -17.14 34.83 1.08
CA VAL A 44 -16.27 34.85 2.28
C VAL A 44 -16.41 33.64 3.24
N LEU A 45 -15.79 32.51 2.91
CA LEU A 45 -15.62 31.38 3.81
C LEU A 45 -14.34 31.58 4.63
N SER A 46 -14.40 31.25 5.92
CA SER A 46 -13.18 31.24 6.73
C SER A 46 -12.25 30.11 6.27
N ALA A 47 -10.93 30.32 6.41
CA ALA A 47 -9.94 29.30 6.08
C ALA A 47 -10.22 27.97 6.80
N ASN A 48 -10.67 28.04 8.06
CA ASN A 48 -11.11 26.89 8.84
C ASN A 48 -12.27 26.14 8.15
N ALA A 49 -13.32 26.85 7.73
CA ALA A 49 -14.46 26.22 7.06
C ALA A 49 -14.06 25.53 5.75
N VAL A 50 -13.19 26.15 4.95
CA VAL A 50 -12.68 25.55 3.70
C VAL A 50 -11.99 24.22 3.99
N PHE A 51 -11.02 24.21 4.91
CA PHE A 51 -10.27 22.99 5.20
C PHE A 51 -11.09 21.94 5.94
N SER A 52 -12.05 22.31 6.78
CA SER A 52 -12.99 21.34 7.38
C SER A 52 -13.86 20.66 6.34
N ILE A 53 -14.36 21.39 5.33
CA ILE A 53 -15.13 20.81 4.22
C ILE A 53 -14.25 19.86 3.41
N VAL A 54 -13.05 20.31 3.05
CA VAL A 54 -12.06 19.51 2.32
C VAL A 54 -11.76 18.21 3.07
N THR A 55 -11.42 18.28 4.36
CA THR A 55 -11.13 17.11 5.19
C THR A 55 -12.33 16.17 5.35
N ALA A 56 -13.54 16.70 5.49
CA ALA A 56 -14.76 15.88 5.59
C ALA A 56 -15.12 15.16 4.28
N ALA A 57 -14.73 15.74 3.13
CA ALA A 57 -15.03 15.18 1.82
C ALA A 57 -14.02 14.10 1.38
N ILE A 58 -12.79 14.13 1.91
CA ILE A 58 -11.72 13.18 1.54
C ILE A 58 -11.84 11.89 2.34
N GLY A 59 -11.40 10.78 1.73
CA GLY A 59 -11.18 9.51 2.43
C GLY A 59 -12.40 8.60 2.41
N GLY A 60 -13.47 8.97 1.72
CA GLY A 60 -14.66 8.13 1.56
C GLY A 60 -14.31 6.82 0.87
N ALA A 61 -13.46 6.87 -0.17
CA ALA A 61 -12.95 5.67 -0.84
C ALA A 61 -12.17 4.75 0.10
N SER A 62 -11.24 5.32 0.85
CA SER A 62 -10.39 4.59 1.80
C SER A 62 -11.19 3.97 2.95
N ILE A 63 -12.19 4.68 3.48
CA ILE A 63 -13.09 4.17 4.54
C ILE A 63 -13.93 3.01 4.02
N LEU A 64 -14.50 3.15 2.81
CA LEU A 64 -15.30 2.08 2.20
C LEU A 64 -14.45 0.83 1.95
N GLU A 65 -13.23 0.99 1.43
CA GLU A 65 -12.27 -0.11 1.28
C GLU A 65 -11.94 -0.76 2.62
N TYR A 66 -11.64 0.04 3.65
CA TYR A 66 -11.34 -0.44 4.99
C TYR A 66 -12.48 -1.31 5.55
N CYS A 67 -13.71 -0.82 5.45
CA CYS A 67 -14.91 -1.52 5.91
C CYS A 67 -15.16 -2.81 5.12
N ILE A 68 -15.02 -2.79 3.79
CA ILE A 68 -15.17 -3.98 2.95
C ILE A 68 -14.10 -5.03 3.31
N ARG A 69 -12.86 -4.59 3.46
CA ARG A 69 -11.72 -5.46 3.82
C ARG A 69 -11.94 -6.10 5.18
N PHE A 70 -12.33 -5.31 6.17
CA PHE A 70 -12.69 -5.79 7.51
C PHE A 70 -13.83 -6.82 7.45
N TRP A 71 -14.91 -6.54 6.71
CA TRP A 71 -16.04 -7.46 6.56
C TRP A 71 -15.63 -8.77 5.88
N ARG A 72 -14.79 -8.72 4.84
CA ARG A 72 -14.28 -9.90 4.14
C ARG A 72 -13.46 -10.80 5.07
N LEU A 73 -12.66 -10.23 5.96
CA LEU A 73 -11.87 -10.98 6.95
C LEU A 73 -12.75 -11.52 8.11
N TYR A 74 -13.67 -10.70 8.60
CA TYR A 74 -14.47 -10.98 9.79
C TYR A 74 -15.62 -11.98 9.57
N LYS A 75 -16.19 -12.06 8.35
CA LYS A 75 -17.33 -12.95 8.09
C LYS A 75 -17.03 -14.41 8.46
N LYS A 76 -18.04 -15.14 8.96
CA LYS A 76 -17.87 -16.51 9.49
C LYS A 76 -17.28 -17.45 8.43
N SER A 77 -17.81 -17.39 7.20
CA SER A 77 -17.37 -18.15 6.01
C SER A 77 -16.31 -17.41 5.16
N SER A 78 -15.36 -16.71 5.80
CA SER A 78 -14.30 -16.02 5.07
C SER A 78 -13.38 -17.01 4.36
N THR A 79 -13.30 -16.89 3.04
CA THR A 79 -12.38 -17.63 2.17
C THR A 79 -11.02 -16.95 2.02
N CYS A 80 -10.82 -15.79 2.66
CA CYS A 80 -9.61 -14.98 2.56
C CYS A 80 -8.96 -14.73 3.93
N ARG A 81 -9.27 -15.56 4.93
CA ARG A 81 -8.68 -15.47 6.27
C ARG A 81 -7.24 -15.99 6.27
N VAL A 82 -6.41 -15.40 7.13
CA VAL A 82 -5.03 -15.82 7.33
C VAL A 82 -4.98 -17.30 7.73
N ILE A 83 -4.03 -18.04 7.16
CA ILE A 83 -3.88 -19.47 7.39
C ILE A 83 -3.64 -19.73 8.89
N GLY A 84 -4.44 -20.62 9.48
CA GLY A 84 -4.33 -21.00 10.88
C GLY A 84 -4.73 -19.92 11.88
N ALA A 85 -5.47 -18.87 11.47
CA ALA A 85 -5.86 -17.75 12.33
C ALA A 85 -7.32 -17.81 12.81
N ARG A 86 -7.55 -17.28 14.02
CA ARG A 86 -8.90 -17.14 14.61
C ARG A 86 -9.68 -16.05 13.85
N ARG A 87 -11.01 -16.07 13.98
CA ARG A 87 -11.92 -15.13 13.31
C ARG A 87 -11.59 -13.65 13.53
N TRP A 88 -11.06 -13.31 14.71
CA TRP A 88 -10.72 -11.95 15.13
C TRP A 88 -9.34 -11.49 14.66
N TYR A 89 -8.59 -12.36 14.00
CA TYR A 89 -7.24 -12.04 13.54
C TYR A 89 -7.30 -11.37 12.18
N LEU A 90 -6.91 -10.10 12.14
CA LEU A 90 -6.72 -9.33 10.91
C LEU A 90 -5.32 -9.62 10.36
N ASP A 91 -5.14 -9.43 9.07
CA ASP A 91 -3.83 -9.61 8.44
C ASP A 91 -2.92 -8.40 8.65
N LEU A 92 -1.63 -8.57 8.36
CA LEU A 92 -0.62 -7.54 8.64
C LEU A 92 -0.92 -6.27 7.86
N PHE A 93 -1.26 -6.38 6.57
CA PHE A 93 -1.59 -5.22 5.76
C PHE A 93 -2.76 -4.41 6.33
N HIS A 94 -3.80 -5.07 6.86
CA HIS A 94 -4.91 -4.34 7.48
C HIS A 94 -4.46 -3.54 8.71
N TRP A 95 -3.60 -4.11 9.58
CA TRP A 95 -3.06 -3.39 10.73
C TRP A 95 -2.18 -2.21 10.35
N ASN A 96 -1.32 -2.37 9.34
CA ASN A 96 -0.47 -1.28 8.85
C ASN A 96 -1.31 -0.19 8.20
N TYR A 97 -2.34 -0.59 7.45
CA TYR A 97 -3.29 0.34 6.87
C TYR A 97 -4.06 1.10 7.94
N SER A 98 -4.50 0.44 9.03
CA SER A 98 -5.08 1.11 10.20
C SER A 98 -4.11 2.12 10.82
N LEU A 99 -2.83 1.76 11.00
CA LEU A 99 -1.81 2.65 11.56
C LEU A 99 -1.61 3.90 10.70
N ALA A 100 -1.42 3.72 9.38
CA ALA A 100 -1.29 4.82 8.44
C ALA A 100 -2.52 5.74 8.47
N TRP A 101 -3.71 5.16 8.53
CA TRP A 101 -4.96 5.91 8.58
C TRP A 101 -5.12 6.70 9.89
N ILE A 102 -4.75 6.13 11.03
CA ILE A 102 -4.74 6.84 12.32
C ILE A 102 -3.80 8.05 12.25
N ILE A 103 -2.61 7.89 11.68
CA ILE A 103 -1.65 9.01 11.56
C ILE A 103 -2.22 10.12 10.67
N ILE A 104 -2.76 9.76 9.50
CA ILE A 104 -3.41 10.72 8.59
C ILE A 104 -4.57 11.46 9.28
N MET A 105 -5.42 10.72 10.01
CA MET A 105 -6.55 11.34 10.72
C MET A 105 -6.08 12.31 11.79
N LEU A 106 -5.02 11.98 12.53
CA LEU A 106 -4.43 12.91 13.50
C LEU A 106 -3.89 14.17 12.81
N GLU A 107 -3.17 14.04 11.70
CA GLU A 107 -2.65 15.18 10.95
C GLU A 107 -3.76 16.09 10.44
N LEU A 108 -4.81 15.51 9.85
CA LEU A 108 -5.95 16.26 9.33
C LEU A 108 -6.77 16.91 10.45
N ILE A 109 -7.05 16.21 11.54
CA ILE A 109 -7.81 16.77 12.67
C ILE A 109 -7.01 17.90 13.34
N ILE A 110 -5.71 17.70 13.61
CA ILE A 110 -4.86 18.72 14.25
C ILE A 110 -4.73 19.94 13.34
N GLY A 111 -4.56 19.75 12.03
CA GLY A 111 -4.48 20.85 11.07
C GLY A 111 -5.79 21.62 10.93
N THR A 112 -6.93 20.93 10.93
CA THR A 112 -8.25 21.57 10.74
C THR A 112 -8.86 22.17 11.99
N CYS A 113 -8.47 21.74 13.21
CA CYS A 113 -9.03 22.30 14.43
C CYS A 113 -8.48 23.69 14.80
N GLN A 114 -7.46 24.18 14.09
CA GLN A 114 -6.87 25.50 14.32
C GLN A 114 -7.73 26.62 13.73
N TYR A 115 -7.75 27.77 14.40
CA TYR A 115 -8.40 28.98 13.88
C TYR A 115 -7.76 29.46 12.57
N TRP A 116 -6.44 29.33 12.44
CA TRP A 116 -5.67 29.52 11.20
C TRP A 116 -5.03 28.18 10.79
N PRO A 117 -5.69 27.38 9.93
CA PRO A 117 -5.19 26.07 9.56
C PRO A 117 -3.82 26.14 8.87
N PRO A 118 -2.80 25.42 9.36
CA PRO A 118 -1.52 25.35 8.69
C PRO A 118 -1.63 24.50 7.41
N ILE A 119 -1.70 25.16 6.25
CA ILE A 119 -1.84 24.52 4.93
C ILE A 119 -0.77 23.45 4.70
N ARG A 120 0.46 23.72 5.14
CA ARG A 120 1.58 22.79 5.02
C ARG A 120 1.32 21.48 5.75
N LEU A 121 0.80 21.52 6.98
CA LEU A 121 0.45 20.30 7.72
C LEU A 121 -0.66 19.53 7.00
N LEU A 122 -1.65 20.24 6.45
CA LEU A 122 -2.75 19.64 5.67
C LEU A 122 -2.31 19.10 4.30
N SER A 123 -1.06 19.32 3.90
CA SER A 123 -0.45 18.81 2.67
C SER A 123 0.41 17.55 2.90
N VAL A 124 0.72 17.23 4.15
CA VAL A 124 1.59 16.11 4.54
C VAL A 124 0.92 14.70 4.51
N PRO A 125 -0.40 14.50 4.59
CA PRO A 125 -1.01 13.16 4.76
C PRO A 125 -0.48 12.04 3.85
N LEU A 126 -0.44 12.26 2.54
CA LEU A 126 0.04 11.25 1.61
C LEU A 126 1.55 11.02 1.71
N THR A 127 2.29 12.04 2.12
CA THR A 127 3.74 11.94 2.40
C THR A 127 3.98 11.07 3.63
N THR A 128 3.19 11.24 4.68
CA THR A 128 3.27 10.37 5.86
C THR A 128 2.84 8.94 5.58
N MET A 129 1.90 8.73 4.66
CA MET A 129 1.57 7.39 4.18
C MET A 129 2.79 6.72 3.52
N LEU A 130 3.54 7.44 2.69
CA LEU A 130 4.79 6.95 2.10
C LEU A 130 5.83 6.59 3.18
N PHE A 131 6.03 7.45 4.18
CA PHE A 131 6.91 7.14 5.31
C PHE A 131 6.45 5.89 6.07
N THR A 132 5.15 5.77 6.36
CA THR A 132 4.62 4.65 7.14
C THR A 132 4.88 3.31 6.45
N PHE A 133 4.53 3.19 5.17
CA PHE A 133 4.76 1.95 4.40
C PHE A 133 6.24 1.73 4.06
N GLY A 134 7.00 2.79 3.76
CA GLY A 134 8.44 2.73 3.51
C GLY A 134 9.21 2.21 4.72
N THR A 135 8.94 2.79 5.89
CA THR A 135 9.58 2.44 7.16
C THR A 135 9.20 1.03 7.57
N GLU A 136 7.96 0.61 7.38
CA GLU A 136 7.52 -0.76 7.68
C GLU A 136 8.28 -1.78 6.82
N LEU A 137 8.35 -1.55 5.49
CA LEU A 137 9.09 -2.41 4.57
C LEU A 137 10.56 -2.52 5.00
N LEU A 138 11.21 -1.40 5.32
CA LEU A 138 12.60 -1.36 5.78
C LEU A 138 12.78 -2.08 7.12
N LEU A 139 11.89 -1.84 8.08
CA LEU A 139 11.98 -2.42 9.42
C LEU A 139 11.89 -3.94 9.35
N VAL A 140 10.87 -4.47 8.69
CA VAL A 140 10.67 -5.92 8.57
C VAL A 140 11.79 -6.57 7.76
N ASP A 141 12.25 -5.95 6.67
CA ASP A 141 13.37 -6.47 5.90
C ASP A 141 14.69 -6.42 6.68
N THR A 142 14.90 -5.40 7.53
CA THR A 142 16.06 -5.30 8.42
C THR A 142 16.03 -6.41 9.48
N LEU A 143 14.90 -6.60 10.17
CA LEU A 143 14.72 -7.71 11.12
C LEU A 143 14.97 -9.07 10.46
N ARG A 144 14.51 -9.22 9.21
CA ARG A 144 14.76 -10.41 8.41
C ARG A 144 16.25 -10.61 8.12
N LEU A 145 16.98 -9.56 7.76
CA LEU A 145 18.43 -9.63 7.50
C LEU A 145 19.20 -10.09 8.72
N PHE A 146 18.84 -9.61 9.90
CA PHE A 146 19.41 -10.03 11.19
C PHE A 146 18.89 -11.38 11.71
N ARG A 147 18.06 -12.09 10.92
CA ARG A 147 17.45 -13.38 11.29
C ARG A 147 16.68 -13.33 12.61
N VAL A 148 16.07 -12.18 12.91
CA VAL A 148 15.17 -12.05 14.05
C VAL A 148 13.90 -12.86 13.74
N PRO A 149 13.50 -13.79 14.63
CA PRO A 149 12.27 -14.55 14.43
C PRO A 149 11.04 -13.64 14.56
N ALA A 150 9.94 -14.01 13.90
CA ALA A 150 8.71 -13.21 13.89
C ALA A 150 8.22 -12.94 15.33
N PRO A 151 8.22 -11.68 15.81
CA PRO A 151 7.87 -11.35 17.19
C PRO A 151 6.38 -11.60 17.47
N ILE A 152 5.57 -11.35 16.44
CA ILE A 152 4.14 -11.64 16.38
C ILE A 152 3.87 -12.44 15.11
N ARG A 153 2.67 -13.01 15.00
CA ARG A 153 2.24 -13.58 13.72
C ARG A 153 2.11 -12.43 12.71
N MET A 154 2.62 -12.65 11.51
CA MET A 154 2.56 -11.69 10.41
C MET A 154 1.92 -12.38 9.23
N SER A 155 0.60 -12.19 9.12
CA SER A 155 -0.24 -12.88 8.14
C SER A 155 0.01 -14.40 8.22
N SER A 156 0.31 -15.08 7.11
CA SER A 156 0.52 -16.54 7.16
C SER A 156 1.82 -16.98 7.84
N ILE A 157 2.67 -16.05 8.30
CA ILE A 157 3.93 -16.36 9.00
C ILE A 157 3.63 -16.52 10.51
N PRO A 158 3.75 -17.72 11.09
CA PRO A 158 3.49 -17.92 12.52
C PRO A 158 4.56 -17.23 13.38
N LYS A 159 4.17 -16.88 14.61
CA LYS A 159 5.10 -16.33 15.61
C LYS A 159 6.28 -17.30 15.81
N GLY A 160 7.50 -16.77 15.85
CA GLY A 160 8.73 -17.55 15.99
C GLY A 160 9.33 -18.08 14.68
N ALA A 161 8.62 -18.01 13.55
CA ALA A 161 9.18 -18.41 12.27
C ALA A 161 10.11 -17.34 11.69
N GLN A 162 11.00 -17.75 10.78
CA GLN A 162 11.88 -16.83 10.07
C GLN A 162 11.07 -15.87 9.17
N LEU A 163 11.39 -14.59 9.27
CA LEU A 163 10.75 -13.54 8.48
C LEU A 163 10.96 -13.71 6.98
N ARG A 164 9.89 -13.45 6.23
CA ARG A 164 9.90 -13.29 4.77
C ARG A 164 9.98 -11.81 4.44
N PRO A 165 10.40 -11.45 3.21
CA PRO A 165 10.43 -10.05 2.79
C PRO A 165 9.08 -9.41 3.04
N CYS A 166 9.02 -8.18 3.54
CA CYS A 166 7.76 -7.52 3.90
C CYS A 166 6.79 -7.43 2.70
N ILE A 167 7.33 -7.23 1.50
CA ILE A 167 6.52 -7.21 0.28
C ILE A 167 5.78 -8.54 0.02
N TYR A 168 6.29 -9.67 0.54
CA TYR A 168 5.59 -10.96 0.48
C TYR A 168 4.25 -10.89 1.23
N THR A 169 4.25 -10.34 2.44
CA THR A 169 3.03 -10.26 3.27
C THR A 169 2.04 -9.26 2.67
N ILE A 170 2.51 -8.15 2.12
CA ILE A 170 1.66 -7.18 1.40
C ILE A 170 0.98 -7.83 0.18
N ILE A 171 1.75 -8.52 -0.68
CA ILE A 171 1.20 -9.22 -1.85
C ILE A 171 0.21 -10.29 -1.43
N GLU A 172 0.56 -11.09 -0.42
CA GLU A 172 -0.30 -12.14 0.13
C GLU A 172 -1.66 -11.56 0.54
N ASP A 173 -1.66 -10.47 1.30
CA ASP A 173 -2.86 -9.92 1.93
C ASP A 173 -3.73 -9.12 0.96
N VAL A 174 -3.12 -8.30 0.10
CA VAL A 174 -3.86 -7.53 -0.91
C VAL A 174 -4.51 -8.47 -1.94
N VAL A 175 -3.78 -9.46 -2.44
CA VAL A 175 -4.32 -10.38 -3.44
C VAL A 175 -5.35 -11.32 -2.82
N ALA A 176 -5.11 -11.83 -1.60
CA ALA A 176 -6.05 -12.72 -0.94
C ALA A 176 -7.38 -12.03 -0.62
N VAL A 177 -7.34 -10.80 -0.11
CA VAL A 177 -8.54 -10.10 0.39
C VAL A 177 -9.16 -9.20 -0.67
N ASP A 178 -8.41 -8.28 -1.26
CA ASP A 178 -8.94 -7.27 -2.19
C ASP A 178 -9.06 -7.85 -3.59
N GLY A 179 -8.03 -8.60 -4.01
CA GLY A 179 -7.97 -9.31 -5.28
C GLY A 179 -8.85 -10.56 -5.39
N SER A 180 -9.54 -10.94 -4.31
CA SER A 180 -10.38 -12.16 -4.21
C SER A 180 -9.62 -13.45 -4.53
N GLY A 181 -8.32 -13.51 -4.22
CA GLY A 181 -7.49 -14.72 -4.37
C GLY A 181 -7.71 -15.76 -3.26
N GLY A 182 -8.17 -15.31 -2.08
CA GLY A 182 -8.47 -16.17 -0.94
C GLY A 182 -7.28 -16.96 -0.40
N THR A 183 -7.57 -17.97 0.43
CA THR A 183 -6.60 -18.87 1.04
C THR A 183 -5.82 -19.67 0.00
N ALA A 184 -6.49 -20.05 -1.11
CA ALA A 184 -5.85 -20.78 -2.21
C ALA A 184 -4.66 -20.00 -2.80
N PHE A 185 -4.79 -18.68 -2.95
CA PHE A 185 -3.66 -17.84 -3.39
C PHE A 185 -2.54 -17.80 -2.34
N ARG A 186 -2.86 -17.68 -1.04
CA ARG A 186 -1.85 -17.69 0.03
C ARG A 186 -1.01 -18.97 0.01
N GLU A 187 -1.66 -20.12 -0.13
CA GLU A 187 -0.99 -21.42 -0.22
C GLU A 187 -0.16 -21.57 -1.50
N ALA A 188 -0.67 -21.09 -2.65
CA ALA A 188 0.05 -21.13 -3.92
C ALA A 188 1.28 -20.21 -3.91
N LEU A 189 1.15 -19.01 -3.34
CA LEU A 189 2.23 -18.06 -3.14
C LEU A 189 3.29 -18.65 -2.21
N ASN A 190 2.88 -19.29 -1.12
CA ASN A 190 3.78 -19.98 -0.19
C ASN A 190 4.61 -21.06 -0.90
N ARG A 191 3.93 -21.96 -1.62
CA ARG A 191 4.58 -23.06 -2.35
C ARG A 191 5.57 -22.56 -3.39
N ARG A 192 5.23 -21.53 -4.18
CA ARG A 192 6.14 -20.97 -5.17
C ARG A 192 7.33 -20.27 -4.52
N TYR A 193 7.10 -19.55 -3.42
CA TYR A 193 8.16 -18.90 -2.66
C TYR A 193 9.17 -19.92 -2.11
N GLU A 194 8.71 -21.02 -1.54
CA GLU A 194 9.60 -22.06 -1.02
C GLU A 194 10.36 -22.79 -2.13
N ALA A 195 9.70 -23.06 -3.25
CA ALA A 195 10.27 -23.80 -4.37
C ALA A 195 11.29 -23.01 -5.20
N SER A 196 11.07 -21.72 -5.44
CA SER A 196 11.83 -20.94 -6.43
C SER A 196 12.75 -19.91 -5.81
N HIS A 197 14.06 -20.12 -5.91
CA HIS A 197 15.06 -19.15 -5.44
C HIS A 197 15.03 -17.83 -6.25
N VAL A 198 14.73 -17.91 -7.56
CA VAL A 198 14.58 -16.73 -8.43
C VAL A 198 13.40 -15.89 -7.97
N PHE A 199 12.25 -16.52 -7.69
CA PHE A 199 11.07 -15.83 -7.19
C PHE A 199 11.33 -15.15 -5.84
N ARG A 200 12.02 -15.85 -4.91
CA ARG A 200 12.43 -15.25 -3.63
C ARG A 200 13.36 -14.04 -3.83
N SER A 201 14.31 -14.13 -4.75
CA SER A 201 15.24 -13.04 -5.04
C SER A 201 14.52 -11.83 -5.64
N MET A 202 13.60 -12.07 -6.57
CA MET A 202 12.75 -11.05 -7.16
C MET A 202 11.97 -10.29 -6.09
N LEU A 203 11.31 -10.99 -5.16
CA LEU A 203 10.56 -10.32 -4.08
C LEU A 203 11.48 -9.51 -3.16
N ARG A 204 12.68 -9.99 -2.83
CA ARG A 204 13.64 -9.20 -2.03
C ARG A 204 14.02 -7.88 -2.72
N GLN A 205 14.34 -7.94 -4.01
CA GLN A 205 14.74 -6.75 -4.77
C GLN A 205 13.58 -5.76 -4.90
N LEU A 206 12.35 -6.27 -5.07
CA LEU A 206 11.16 -5.43 -5.06
C LEU A 206 10.91 -4.79 -3.70
N GLY A 207 11.11 -5.53 -2.60
CA GLY A 207 10.99 -4.99 -1.24
C GLY A 207 11.88 -3.76 -1.06
N ILE A 208 13.18 -3.89 -1.37
CA ILE A 208 14.14 -2.78 -1.29
C ILE A 208 13.77 -1.64 -2.25
N PHE A 209 13.38 -1.96 -3.49
CA PHE A 209 13.01 -0.96 -4.50
C PHE A 209 11.84 -0.07 -4.06
N TRP A 210 10.81 -0.68 -3.46
CA TRP A 210 9.66 0.05 -2.94
C TRP A 210 9.97 0.75 -1.62
N ALA A 211 10.72 0.12 -0.72
CA ALA A 211 11.06 0.69 0.58
C ALA A 211 11.92 1.95 0.45
N VAL A 212 13.04 1.85 -0.28
CA VAL A 212 13.94 2.98 -0.52
C VAL A 212 13.26 4.04 -1.39
N GLY A 213 12.49 3.62 -2.39
CA GLY A 213 11.75 4.55 -3.25
C GLY A 213 10.71 5.37 -2.47
N ALA A 214 9.95 4.72 -1.59
CA ALA A 214 8.94 5.39 -0.77
C ALA A 214 9.57 6.39 0.19
N GLU A 215 10.62 5.99 0.92
CA GLU A 215 11.36 6.88 1.83
C GLU A 215 11.98 8.07 1.11
N ALA A 216 12.67 7.83 -0.02
CA ALA A 216 13.28 8.91 -0.79
C ALA A 216 12.23 9.89 -1.33
N MET A 217 11.11 9.39 -1.85
CA MET A 217 10.03 10.26 -2.31
C MET A 217 9.36 11.00 -1.15
N ALA A 218 9.18 10.35 0.00
CA ALA A 218 8.61 10.99 1.18
C ALA A 218 9.48 12.17 1.66
N VAL A 219 10.81 11.98 1.70
CA VAL A 219 11.77 13.06 2.01
C VAL A 219 11.67 14.21 1.00
N VAL A 220 11.62 13.90 -0.31
CA VAL A 220 11.49 14.92 -1.36
C VAL A 220 10.17 15.69 -1.21
N CYS A 221 9.04 15.00 -1.05
CA CYS A 221 7.75 15.65 -0.82
C CYS A 221 7.77 16.52 0.42
N MET A 222 8.37 16.05 1.52
CA MET A 222 8.50 16.83 2.75
C MET A 222 9.28 18.13 2.53
N ILE A 223 10.44 18.06 1.87
CA ILE A 223 11.23 19.24 1.52
C ILE A 223 10.39 20.20 0.67
N LEU A 224 9.72 19.71 -0.37
CA LEU A 224 8.90 20.55 -1.25
C LEU A 224 7.76 21.23 -0.47
N ILE A 225 6.98 20.47 0.31
CA ILE A 225 5.84 20.99 1.10
C ILE A 225 6.28 22.12 2.04
N PHE A 226 7.48 22.06 2.61
CA PHE A 226 7.98 23.07 3.55
C PHE A 226 8.78 24.21 2.91
N THR A 227 9.07 24.16 1.61
CA THR A 227 9.90 25.18 0.92
C THR A 227 9.16 26.00 -0.13
N VAL A 228 8.11 25.45 -0.74
CA VAL A 228 7.33 26.14 -1.79
C VAL A 228 6.20 26.99 -1.22
N SER A 229 5.47 27.74 -2.06
CA SER A 229 4.27 28.48 -1.66
C SER A 229 3.15 27.56 -1.19
N ASP A 230 2.22 28.05 -0.37
CA ASP A 230 1.21 27.20 0.28
C ASP A 230 0.30 26.47 -0.73
N ASP A 231 -0.11 27.14 -1.80
CA ASP A 231 -0.94 26.52 -2.87
C ASP A 231 -0.19 25.41 -3.62
N ALA A 232 1.10 25.64 -3.89
CA ALA A 232 1.96 24.65 -4.51
C ALA A 232 2.22 23.48 -3.56
N ALA A 233 2.41 23.76 -2.26
CA ALA A 233 2.63 22.74 -1.25
C ALA A 233 1.41 21.82 -1.13
N PHE A 234 0.20 22.39 -1.11
CA PHE A 234 -1.05 21.64 -1.09
C PHE A 234 -1.19 20.76 -2.33
N THR A 235 -0.99 21.34 -3.51
CA THR A 235 -1.08 20.60 -4.77
C THR A 235 -0.06 19.46 -4.84
N ILE A 236 1.19 19.72 -4.46
CA ILE A 236 2.27 18.73 -4.47
C ILE A 236 1.98 17.60 -3.47
N GLY A 237 1.60 17.95 -2.25
CA GLY A 237 1.32 17.00 -1.18
C GLY A 237 0.23 15.99 -1.53
N TRP A 238 -0.82 16.43 -2.22
CA TRP A 238 -1.95 15.58 -2.62
C TRP A 238 -1.76 14.85 -3.97
N SER A 239 -0.85 15.29 -4.84
CA SER A 239 -0.72 14.72 -6.20
C SER A 239 0.57 13.93 -6.46
N VAL A 240 1.71 14.42 -5.97
CA VAL A 240 3.03 13.84 -6.30
C VAL A 240 3.19 12.40 -5.78
N PRO A 241 2.76 12.05 -4.55
CA PRO A 241 2.81 10.65 -4.08
C PRO A 241 2.08 9.67 -5.00
N PHE A 242 0.91 10.02 -5.51
CA PHE A 242 0.16 9.18 -6.46
C PHE A 242 0.83 9.10 -7.82
N GLY A 243 1.33 10.23 -8.34
CA GLY A 243 2.10 10.26 -9.59
C GLY A 243 3.33 9.35 -9.52
N TRP A 244 4.08 9.45 -8.42
CA TRP A 244 5.22 8.59 -8.13
C TRP A 244 4.83 7.11 -8.05
N ALA A 245 3.79 6.78 -7.29
CA ALA A 245 3.31 5.41 -7.14
C ALA A 245 2.89 4.80 -8.49
N GLY A 246 2.30 5.59 -9.38
CA GLY A 246 1.97 5.19 -10.75
C GLY A 246 3.21 4.82 -11.56
N VAL A 247 4.23 5.67 -11.57
CA VAL A 247 5.51 5.42 -12.27
C VAL A 247 6.22 4.19 -11.69
N TRP A 248 6.31 4.08 -10.36
CA TRP A 248 6.93 2.94 -9.69
C TRP A 248 6.22 1.62 -9.96
N SER A 249 4.88 1.66 -10.07
CA SER A 249 4.07 0.50 -10.45
C SER A 249 4.38 0.04 -11.88
N LEU A 250 4.55 0.94 -12.84
CA LEU A 250 4.93 0.60 -14.21
C LEU A 250 6.32 -0.05 -14.27
N CYS A 251 7.30 0.50 -13.57
CA CYS A 251 8.63 -0.08 -13.43
C CYS A 251 8.57 -1.50 -12.83
N THR A 252 7.75 -1.68 -11.79
CA THR A 252 7.52 -2.96 -11.13
C THR A 252 6.93 -3.99 -12.10
N ILE A 253 5.92 -3.62 -12.90
CA ILE A 253 5.30 -4.52 -13.88
C ILE A 253 6.34 -5.00 -14.90
N TRP A 254 7.17 -4.11 -15.43
CA TRP A 254 8.22 -4.48 -16.37
C TRP A 254 9.24 -5.43 -15.74
N TYR A 255 9.74 -5.09 -14.55
CA TYR A 255 10.74 -5.88 -13.84
C TYR A 255 10.22 -7.28 -13.48
N VAL A 256 8.99 -7.37 -12.92
CA VAL A 256 8.36 -8.65 -12.57
C VAL A 256 8.19 -9.54 -13.81
N LYS A 257 7.71 -9.00 -14.93
CA LYS A 257 7.57 -9.78 -16.17
C LYS A 257 8.92 -10.36 -16.62
N ARG A 258 9.99 -9.57 -16.52
CA ARG A 258 11.35 -10.01 -16.86
C ARG A 258 11.82 -11.14 -15.95
N GLU A 259 11.69 -10.99 -14.64
CA GLU A 259 12.14 -11.99 -13.66
C GLU A 259 11.31 -13.28 -13.71
N LEU A 260 10.00 -13.19 -13.95
CA LEU A 260 9.15 -14.38 -14.15
C LEU A 260 9.52 -15.14 -15.43
N LYS A 261 9.98 -14.46 -16.49
CA LYS A 261 10.51 -15.12 -17.69
C LYS A 261 11.82 -15.85 -17.37
N LYS A 262 12.73 -15.22 -16.62
CA LYS A 262 13.98 -15.86 -16.16
C LYS A 262 13.70 -17.07 -15.29
N GLU A 263 12.75 -16.97 -14.37
CA GLU A 263 12.34 -18.08 -13.50
C GLU A 263 11.88 -19.28 -14.31
N LYS A 264 11.05 -19.07 -15.35
CA LYS A 264 10.58 -20.17 -16.21
C LYS A 264 11.73 -20.89 -16.91
N VAL A 265 12.72 -20.16 -17.42
CA VAL A 265 13.90 -20.73 -18.08
C VAL A 265 14.76 -21.49 -17.07
N ALA A 266 15.10 -20.86 -15.95
CA ALA A 266 15.90 -21.50 -14.89
C ALA A 266 15.23 -22.76 -14.32
N TRP A 267 13.90 -22.75 -14.22
CA TRP A 267 13.13 -23.92 -13.79
C TRP A 267 13.20 -25.06 -14.80
N ALA A 268 13.08 -24.76 -16.10
CA ALA A 268 13.19 -25.77 -17.16
C ALA A 268 14.58 -26.43 -17.15
N GLU A 269 15.64 -25.65 -16.97
CA GLU A 269 17.01 -26.16 -16.85
C GLU A 269 17.20 -27.06 -15.62
N GLN A 270 16.65 -26.66 -14.46
CA GLN A 270 16.74 -27.46 -13.22
C GLN A 270 16.02 -28.81 -13.36
N VAL A 271 14.84 -28.82 -13.99
CA VAL A 271 14.09 -30.06 -14.24
C VAL A 271 14.87 -30.95 -15.22
N SER A 272 15.46 -30.38 -16.27
CA SER A 272 16.24 -31.15 -17.25
C SER A 272 17.53 -31.77 -16.69
N LYS A 273 18.10 -31.19 -15.63
CA LYS A 273 19.31 -31.71 -14.95
C LYS A 273 19.01 -32.73 -13.86
N SER A 274 17.76 -32.78 -13.39
CA SER A 274 17.34 -33.65 -12.28
C SER A 274 16.57 -34.89 -12.75
N GLY A 275 16.25 -34.97 -14.04
CA GLY A 275 15.63 -36.13 -14.71
C GLY A 275 16.64 -36.86 -15.56
#